data_AF-A0A2N3PSA1-F1
#
_entry.id   AF-A0A2N3PSA1-F1
#
_cell.length_a   1.000
_cell.length_b   1.000
_cell.length_c   1.000
_cell.angle_alpha   90.00
_cell.angle_beta   90.00
_cell.angle_gamma   90.00
#
_symmetry.space_group_name_H-M   'P 1'
#
loop_
_entity.id
_entity.type
_entity.pdbx_description
1 polymer ?
#
loop_
_entity_poly.entity_id
_entity_poly.type
_entity_poly.pdbx_seq_one_letter_code
_entity_poly.pdbx_strand_id
1 'polypeptide(L)' 'MDECTAKMIADAYDETVSEALGHGHSSEIAHREGITAAAMFLASLNGSDDTSARVKVEGLGLSPL' A
#
# COMPACT_ATOMS: atom_id res chain seq x y z
N MET A 1 -11.78 -9.30 0.49
CA MET A 1 -11.22 -8.64 -0.69
C MET A 1 -10.97 -9.73 -1.71
N ASP A 2 -11.34 -9.53 -2.97
CA ASP A 2 -11.03 -10.50 -4.02
C ASP A 2 -9.55 -10.44 -4.40
N GLU A 3 -9.06 -11.51 -5.04
CA GLU A 3 -7.65 -11.68 -5.40
C GLU A 3 -7.15 -10.60 -6.37
N CYS A 4 -8.01 -10.15 -7.29
CA CYS A 4 -7.66 -9.13 -8.28
C CYS A 4 -7.44 -7.78 -7.60
N THR A 5 -8.34 -7.40 -6.69
CA THR A 5 -8.19 -6.21 -5.86
C THR A 5 -6.96 -6.28 -4.96
N ALA A 6 -6.70 -7.43 -4.33
CA ALA A 6 -5.51 -7.61 -3.50
C ALA A 6 -4.21 -7.43 -4.29
N LYS A 7 -4.17 -7.96 -5.52
CA LYS A 7 -3.01 -7.78 -6.41
C LYS A 7 -2.80 -6.32 -6.81
N MET A 8 -3.86 -5.60 -7.19
CA MET A 8 -3.73 -4.17 -7.57
C MET A 8 -3.21 -3.32 -6.41
N ILE A 9 -3.60 -3.63 -5.18
CA ILE A 9 -3.12 -2.95 -3.96
C ILE A 9 -1.64 -3.27 -3.71
N ALA A 10 -1.24 -4.53 -3.86
CA ALA A 10 0.15 -4.95 -3.71
C ALA A 10 1.04 -4.27 -4.77
N ASP A 11 0.59 -4.19 -6.02
CA ASP A 11 1.32 -3.52 -7.09
C ASP A 11 1.49 -2.01 -6.78
N ALA A 12 0.45 -1.33 -6.27
CA ALA A 12 0.54 0.08 -5.86
C ALA A 12 1.48 0.30 -4.65
N TYR A 13 1.47 -0.64 -3.70
CA TYR A 13 2.39 -0.66 -2.57
C TYR A 13 3.85 -0.79 -3.07
N ASP A 14 4.13 -1.78 -3.93
CA ASP A 14 5.47 -2.09 -4.42
C ASP A 14 6.05 -0.96 -5.28
N GLU A 15 5.23 -0.31 -6.11
CA GLU A 15 5.65 0.86 -6.91
C GLU A 15 6.13 2.00 -6.00
N THR A 16 5.32 2.33 -4.99
CA THR A 16 5.62 3.41 -4.04
C THR A 16 6.86 3.08 -3.19
N VAL A 17 6.98 1.84 -2.71
CA VAL A 17 8.15 1.38 -1.95
C VAL A 17 9.41 1.46 -2.80
N SER A 18 9.34 1.00 -4.05
CA SER A 18 10.48 1.00 -4.97
C SER A 18 10.95 2.42 -5.28
N GLU A 19 10.03 3.36 -5.46
CA GLU A 19 10.36 4.77 -5.66
C GLU A 19 11.01 5.39 -4.42
N ALA A 20 10.44 5.18 -3.23
CA ALA A 20 10.97 5.70 -1.97
C ALA A 20 12.39 5.16 -1.68
N LEU A 21 12.60 3.86 -1.89
CA LEU A 21 13.93 3.24 -1.79
C LEU A 21 14.90 3.78 -2.85
N GLY A 22 14.42 3.98 -4.09
CA GLY A 22 15.20 4.59 -5.17
C GLY A 22 15.63 6.04 -4.88
N HIS A 23 14.86 6.77 -4.07
CA HIS A 23 15.20 8.09 -3.55
C HIS A 23 16.09 8.05 -2.29
N GLY A 24 16.49 6.87 -1.82
CA GLY A 24 17.37 6.70 -0.66
C GLY A 24 16.66 6.82 0.69
N HIS A 25 15.33 6.74 0.73
CA HIS A 25 14.60 6.63 2.00
C HIS A 25 14.90 5.30 2.70
N SER A 26 14.75 5.27 4.02
CA SER A 26 14.87 4.03 4.78
C SER A 26 13.71 3.09 4.47
N SER A 27 13.93 1.78 4.67
CA SER A 27 12.90 0.75 4.52
C SER A 27 11.63 1.05 5.35
N GLU A 28 11.79 1.61 6.55
CA GLU A 28 10.64 2.02 7.38
C GLU A 28 9.82 3.15 6.77
N ILE A 29 10.48 4.15 6.16
CA ILE A 29 9.80 5.26 5.48
C ILE A 29 9.10 4.73 4.22
N ALA A 30 9.81 3.96 3.40
CA ALA A 30 9.27 3.36 2.19
C ALA A 30 8.05 2.48 2.50
N HIS A 31 8.11 1.65 3.54
CA HIS A 31 6.97 0.85 3.99
C HIS A 31 5.76 1.72 4.34
N ARG A 32 5.97 2.79 5.13
CA ARG A 32 4.89 3.69 5.55
C ARG A 32 4.25 4.40 4.36
N GLU A 33 5.05 4.84 3.40
CA GLU A 33 4.59 5.47 2.16
C GLU A 33 3.80 4.47 1.31
N GLY A 34 4.30 3.24 1.14
CA GLY A 34 3.61 2.16 0.45
C GLY A 34 2.25 1.83 1.06
N ILE A 35 2.16 1.64 2.39
CA ILE A 35 0.88 1.39 3.08
C ILE A 35 -0.09 2.56 2.85
N THR A 36 0.41 3.78 2.88
CA THR A 36 -0.42 4.98 2.66
C THR A 36 -0.97 5.01 1.23
N ALA A 37 -0.12 4.82 0.22
CA ALA A 37 -0.51 4.82 -1.18
C ALA A 37 -1.53 3.70 -1.49
N ALA A 38 -1.24 2.48 -1.04
CA ALA A 38 -2.12 1.33 -1.20
C ALA A 38 -3.49 1.52 -0.51
N ALA A 39 -3.51 2.15 0.67
CA ALA A 39 -4.76 2.46 1.38
C ALA A 39 -5.57 3.54 0.65
N MET A 40 -4.92 4.62 0.19
CA MET A 40 -5.59 5.66 -0.60
C MET A 40 -6.17 5.10 -1.90
N PHE A 41 -5.42 4.23 -2.58
CA PHE A 41 -5.89 3.53 -3.78
C PHE A 41 -7.12 2.67 -3.48
N LEU A 42 -7.07 1.83 -2.44
CA LEU A 42 -8.22 1.02 -2.02
C LEU A 42 -9.46 1.88 -1.65
N ALA A 43 -9.26 2.97 -0.91
CA ALA A 43 -10.33 3.90 -0.57
C ALA A 43 -11.00 4.50 -1.82
N SER A 44 -10.19 4.88 -2.82
CA SER A 44 -10.70 5.40 -4.10
C SER A 44 -11.48 4.37 -4.92
N LEU A 45 -11.11 3.09 -4.84
CA LEU A 45 -11.76 2.02 -5.61
C LEU A 45 -13.17 1.68 -5.09
N ASN A 46 -13.39 1.76 -3.78
CA ASN A 46 -14.61 1.26 -3.15
C ASN A 46 -15.37 2.30 -2.31
N GLY A 47 -14.85 3.53 -2.21
CA GLY A 47 -15.44 4.61 -1.43
C GLY A 47 -15.36 4.43 0.09
N SER A 48 -14.49 3.55 0.60
CA SER A 48 -14.26 3.40 2.04
C SER A 48 -13.46 4.56 2.62
N ASP A 49 -13.62 4.82 3.91
CA ASP A 49 -12.76 5.76 4.62
C ASP A 49 -11.32 5.26 4.74
N ASP A 50 -10.40 6.20 4.95
CA ASP A 50 -8.95 5.94 5.06
C ASP A 50 -8.61 4.93 6.17
N THR A 51 -9.32 4.93 7.30
CA THR A 51 -9.03 4.03 8.42
C THR A 51 -9.37 2.60 8.03
N SER A 52 -10.58 2.39 7.48
CA SER A 52 -11.02 1.09 6.97
C SER A 52 -10.12 0.56 5.85
N ALA A 53 -9.63 1.44 4.97
CA ALA A 53 -8.72 1.06 3.90
C ALA A 53 -7.35 0.65 4.44
N ARG A 54 -6.76 1.44 5.35
CA ARG A 54 -5.46 1.12 5.98
C ARG A 54 -5.47 -0.23 6.68
N VAL A 55 -6.49 -0.50 7.52
CA VAL A 55 -6.61 -1.79 8.23
C VAL A 55 -6.63 -2.98 7.26
N LYS A 56 -7.31 -2.84 6.12
CA LYS A 56 -7.36 -3.90 5.10
C LYS A 56 -6.01 -4.11 4.43
N VAL A 57 -5.29 -3.02 4.11
CA VAL A 57 -3.96 -3.09 3.48
C VAL A 57 -2.92 -3.66 4.44
N GLU A 58 -2.90 -3.22 5.69
CA GLU A 58 -2.03 -3.77 6.74
C GLU A 58 -2.28 -5.26 6.96
N GLY A 59 -3.55 -5.69 6.87
CA GLY A 59 -3.94 -7.10 6.95
C GLY A 59 -3.42 -7.99 5.81
N LEU A 60 -2.88 -7.43 4.73
CA LEU A 60 -2.21 -8.20 3.67
C LEU A 60 -0.79 -8.63 4.06
N GLY A 61 -0.20 -8.05 5.11
CA GLY A 61 1.14 -8.42 5.57
C GLY A 61 2.25 -8.07 4.57
N LEU A 62 2.06 -7.01 3.79
CA LEU A 62 3.05 -6.52 2.83
C LEU A 62 4.29 -5.99 3.57
N SER A 63 5.46 -6.22 3.00
CA SER A 63 6.74 -5.73 3.52
C SER A 63 7.63 -5.29 2.36
N PRO A 64 8.51 -4.30 2.56
CA PRO A 64 9.52 -3.96 1.55
C PRO A 64 10.36 -5.20 1.22
N LEU A 65 10.68 -5.39 -0.07
CA LEU A 65 11.55 -6.46 -0.56
C LEU A 65 12.99 -6.34 -0.06
#